data_AF-A0A1R3HER6-F1
#
_entry.id   AF-A0A1R3HER6-F1
#
_cell.length_a   1.000
_cell.length_b   1.000
_cell.length_c   1.000
_cell.angle_alpha   90.00
_cell.angle_beta   90.00
_cell.angle_gamma   90.00
#
_symmetry.space_group_name_H-M   'P 1'
#
loop_
_entity.id
_entity.type
_entity.pdbx_description
1 polymer ?
#
loop_
_entity_poly.entity_id
_entity_poly.type
_entity_poly.pdbx_seq_one_letter_code
_entity_poly.pdbx_strand_id
1 'polypeptide(L)'
;MATKPGVLTNWPWKPLGNFKYAILAPWVVHSTYSLLTHKGEKEADLFYLLIFPFLLTRVLHNQIWISLSRYRTAKGNNRIVDKGIEFDQVDRENNWDDQIILNGLIFYLGNMIIPVASHLPLWRLDGLIITILLHIGPVEFLYYWFHRALHHHYLYARYHSHHHSSIATEPITSVIHPFVEVVAYFLLFLIPLIAMVLTGTSSLVAALGYITYIDLMNNMGHCNFELVPKWVFTAFPPLKYFMYTPSYHSLHHTQFQTNYSLFMPIYDYIYGTMDKSSDDLYEISLTRQEDSPDVVHLTHLTTTDSIYHLPLGFAYLASKPYASMWYLRISVWPLTWFVGRTFVSERNVFNDKLKLQSWVVPRYTIHYLSKASQNGDLNKLIEDAILEADKKGAKVDEELNGNGELYIQRHPKLKTKVVDGSSLAAAIVVNSIPKETTQVLFTGKLSKVGHAIALALCLKGVQVATLNEDVYNKLKLSLDSKFGNNLLLAQNYDQKHILHADMVGGGGIEPNRTIQGKKGNIIPSIFQIPTKESARGLLLPHYSRHGSSQISWQLALL
;
A
#
# COMPACT_ATOMS: atom_id res chain seq x y z
N MET A 1 1.71 -8.39 18.78
CA MET A 1 2.68 -8.25 19.90
C MET A 1 3.34 -9.61 20.13
N ALA A 2 4.51 -9.63 20.78
CA ALA A 2 5.19 -10.88 21.13
C ALA A 2 4.26 -11.83 21.91
N THR A 3 4.45 -13.13 21.76
CA THR A 3 3.54 -14.15 22.33
C THR A 3 3.45 -14.09 23.86
N LYS A 4 4.54 -13.70 24.53
CA LYS A 4 4.62 -13.45 25.98
C LYS A 4 5.45 -12.19 26.25
N PRO A 5 4.88 -10.98 26.13
CA PRO A 5 5.65 -9.73 26.17
C PRO A 5 6.63 -9.64 27.37
N GLY A 6 7.87 -9.27 27.09
CA GLY A 6 8.90 -9.05 28.10
C GLY A 6 8.84 -7.67 28.75
N VAL A 7 9.83 -7.39 29.61
CA VAL A 7 10.03 -6.06 30.19
C VAL A 7 10.41 -5.07 29.08
N LEU A 8 9.85 -3.86 29.13
CA LEU A 8 10.08 -2.79 28.14
C LEU A 8 9.76 -3.21 26.69
N THR A 9 8.71 -4.02 26.50
CA THR A 9 8.24 -4.37 25.15
C THR A 9 7.62 -3.18 24.41
N ASN A 10 6.86 -2.33 25.12
CA ASN A 10 6.20 -1.18 24.52
C ASN A 10 7.14 0.03 24.43
N TRP A 11 6.97 0.81 23.37
CA TRP A 11 7.64 2.11 23.20
C TRP A 11 7.22 3.11 24.28
N PRO A 12 8.15 3.95 24.80
CA PRO A 12 7.84 4.93 25.84
C PRO A 12 6.73 5.90 25.47
N TRP A 13 6.63 6.26 24.19
CA TRP A 13 5.62 7.17 23.65
C TRP A 13 4.41 6.49 23.01
N LYS A 14 4.23 5.18 23.20
CA LYS A 14 3.01 4.49 22.75
C LYS A 14 1.72 5.19 23.21
N PRO A 15 1.62 5.75 24.44
CA PRO A 15 0.43 6.49 24.86
C PRO A 15 0.13 7.77 24.06
N LEU A 16 1.14 8.36 23.39
CA LEU A 16 0.96 9.56 22.57
C LEU A 16 0.29 9.26 21.22
N GLY A 17 0.29 8.00 20.77
CA GLY A 17 -0.25 7.62 19.47
C GLY A 17 0.31 8.50 18.34
N ASN A 18 -0.58 9.12 17.57
CA ASN A 18 -0.20 10.00 16.46
C ASN A 18 0.48 11.32 16.89
N PHE A 19 0.47 11.67 18.18
CA PHE A 19 1.18 12.85 18.69
C PHE A 19 2.66 12.60 18.99
N LYS A 20 3.17 11.38 18.77
CA LYS A 20 4.57 11.01 19.03
C LYS A 20 5.60 11.92 18.34
N TYR A 21 5.26 12.54 17.21
CA TYR A 21 6.16 13.49 16.53
C TYR A 21 6.47 14.75 17.34
N ALA A 22 5.62 15.11 18.31
CA ALA A 22 5.85 16.24 19.21
C ALA A 22 7.13 16.07 20.06
N ILE A 23 7.62 14.84 20.20
CA ILE A 23 8.87 14.50 20.90
C ILE A 23 10.08 15.19 20.27
N LEU A 24 10.11 15.30 18.93
CA LEU A 24 11.21 15.94 18.21
C LEU A 24 11.07 17.46 18.15
N ALA A 25 9.87 18.01 18.39
CA ALA A 25 9.59 19.43 18.17
C ALA A 25 10.52 20.39 18.94
N PRO A 26 10.84 20.18 20.25
CA PRO A 26 11.76 21.08 20.95
C PRO A 26 13.14 21.14 20.31
N TRP A 27 13.65 20.00 19.84
CA TRP A 27 14.97 19.88 19.23
C TRP A 27 15.04 20.52 17.85
N VAL A 28 14.00 20.28 17.03
CA VAL A 28 13.86 20.90 15.72
C VAL A 28 13.78 22.42 15.88
N VAL A 29 12.92 22.92 16.77
CA VAL A 29 12.81 24.35 17.07
C VAL A 29 14.15 24.93 17.53
N HIS A 30 14.86 24.26 18.44
CA HIS A 30 16.17 24.71 18.89
C HIS A 30 17.21 24.75 17.75
N SER A 31 17.24 23.72 16.90
CA SER A 31 18.14 23.68 15.73
C SER A 31 17.85 24.79 14.72
N THR A 32 16.58 25.04 14.42
CA THR A 32 16.17 26.14 13.53
C THR A 32 16.46 27.50 14.17
N TYR A 33 16.19 27.67 15.47
CA TYR A 33 16.50 28.91 16.18
C TYR A 33 17.99 29.21 16.14
N SER A 34 18.83 28.22 16.45
CA SER A 34 20.29 28.32 16.37
C SER A 34 20.74 28.82 15.00
N LEU A 35 20.19 28.28 13.90
CA LEU A 35 20.49 28.75 12.54
C LEU A 35 20.16 30.23 12.33
N LEU A 36 19.02 30.68 12.85
CA LEU A 36 18.53 32.04 12.65
C LEU A 36 19.25 33.08 13.51
N THR A 37 19.81 32.67 14.65
CA THR A 37 20.47 33.59 15.60
C THR A 37 21.98 33.68 15.46
N HIS A 38 22.65 32.65 14.95
CA HIS A 38 24.10 32.69 14.72
C HIS A 38 24.44 33.52 13.48
N LYS A 39 25.27 34.56 13.64
CA LYS A 39 25.61 35.55 12.60
C LYS A 39 26.81 35.17 11.72
N GLY A 40 27.03 33.88 11.45
CA GLY A 40 28.07 33.45 10.50
C GLY A 40 28.13 31.93 10.27
N GLU A 41 28.44 31.52 9.03
CA GLU A 41 28.55 30.11 8.60
C GLU A 41 29.56 29.28 9.41
N LYS A 42 30.54 29.92 10.06
CA LYS A 42 31.58 29.23 10.85
C LYS A 42 31.15 28.83 12.26
N GLU A 43 30.01 29.31 12.75
CA GLU A 43 29.50 28.97 14.09
C GLU A 43 28.39 27.91 14.06
N ALA A 44 27.71 27.77 12.92
CA ALA A 44 26.59 26.85 12.78
C ALA A 44 27.05 25.38 12.70
N ASP A 45 26.59 24.55 13.63
CA ASP A 45 26.82 23.11 13.56
C ASP A 45 25.95 22.49 12.45
N LEU A 46 26.57 22.23 11.31
CA LEU A 46 25.89 21.66 10.15
C LEU A 46 25.29 20.29 10.44
N PHE A 47 25.92 19.45 11.28
CA PHE A 47 25.37 18.16 11.64
C PHE A 47 24.08 18.34 12.44
N TYR A 48 24.08 19.21 13.45
CA TYR A 48 22.91 19.52 14.27
C TYR A 48 21.71 19.99 13.43
N LEU A 49 21.97 20.82 12.41
CA LEU A 49 20.95 21.32 11.49
C LEU A 49 20.41 20.25 10.54
N LEU A 50 21.27 19.33 10.10
CA LEU A 50 20.91 18.28 9.15
C LEU A 50 20.23 17.07 9.77
N ILE A 51 20.19 16.95 11.11
CA ILE A 51 19.48 15.83 11.78
C ILE A 51 18.04 15.74 11.28
N PHE A 52 17.24 16.81 11.37
CA PHE A 52 15.83 16.73 10.96
C PHE A 52 15.63 16.46 9.45
N PRO A 53 16.29 17.18 8.52
CA PRO A 53 16.29 16.81 7.10
C PRO A 53 16.68 15.36 6.84
N PHE A 54 17.67 14.83 7.57
CA PHE A 54 18.09 13.44 7.45
C PHE A 54 17.03 12.45 7.97
N LEU A 55 16.33 12.75 9.06
CA LEU A 55 15.21 11.91 9.51
C LEU A 55 14.09 11.87 8.45
N LEU A 56 13.81 12.99 7.77
CA LEU A 56 12.85 13.04 6.67
C LEU A 56 13.31 12.22 5.46
N THR A 57 14.60 12.24 5.12
CA THR A 57 15.13 11.40 4.03
C THR A 57 15.00 9.92 4.34
N ARG A 58 15.16 9.51 5.61
CA ARG A 58 14.91 8.13 6.06
C ARG A 58 13.45 7.72 5.92
N VAL A 59 12.50 8.60 6.29
CA VAL A 59 11.06 8.35 6.08
C VAL A 59 10.76 8.17 4.59
N LEU A 60 11.28 9.06 3.74
CA LEU A 60 11.12 8.98 2.29
C LEU A 60 11.73 7.70 1.71
N HIS A 61 12.95 7.34 2.12
CA HIS A 61 13.65 6.13 1.70
C HIS A 61 12.82 4.88 2.01
N ASN A 62 12.32 4.75 3.23
CA ASN A 62 11.46 3.63 3.61
C ASN A 62 10.16 3.61 2.78
N GLN A 63 9.51 4.75 2.59
CA GLN A 63 8.28 4.82 1.80
C GLN A 63 8.50 4.41 0.33
N ILE A 64 9.62 4.80 -0.28
CA ILE A 64 9.98 4.37 -1.65
C ILE A 64 10.12 2.84 -1.70
N TRP A 65 10.82 2.25 -0.73
CA TRP A 65 10.98 0.79 -0.63
C TRP A 65 9.65 0.08 -0.43
N ILE A 66 8.78 0.56 0.45
CA ILE A 66 7.43 0.01 0.66
C ILE A 66 6.65 0.01 -0.66
N SER A 67 6.63 1.14 -1.36
CA SER A 67 5.90 1.27 -2.62
C SER A 67 6.47 0.35 -3.70
N LEU A 68 7.79 0.24 -3.80
CA LEU A 68 8.46 -0.69 -4.73
C LEU A 68 8.15 -2.16 -4.40
N SER A 69 8.25 -2.53 -3.12
CA SER A 69 7.94 -3.87 -2.60
C SER A 69 6.52 -4.28 -2.92
N ARG A 70 5.54 -3.42 -2.63
CA ARG A 70 4.12 -3.69 -2.89
C ARG A 70 3.83 -3.79 -4.38
N TYR A 71 4.42 -2.91 -5.19
CA TYR A 71 4.28 -2.95 -6.65
C TYR A 71 4.83 -4.26 -7.24
N ARG A 72 6.04 -4.66 -6.86
CA ARG A 72 6.66 -5.93 -7.28
C ARG A 72 5.86 -7.14 -6.83
N THR A 73 5.39 -7.13 -5.58
CA THR A 73 4.57 -8.22 -5.02
C THR A 73 3.24 -8.36 -5.76
N ALA A 74 2.58 -7.24 -6.09
CA ALA A 74 1.33 -7.22 -6.87
C ALA A 74 1.53 -7.76 -8.29
N LYS A 75 2.66 -7.45 -8.93
CA LYS A 75 3.04 -7.97 -10.26
C LYS A 75 3.39 -9.47 -10.23
N GLY A 76 3.96 -9.93 -9.12
CA GLY A 76 4.29 -11.34 -8.85
C GLY A 76 5.61 -11.85 -9.44
N ASN A 77 6.28 -11.06 -10.28
CA ASN A 77 7.59 -11.43 -10.80
C ASN A 77 8.66 -11.32 -9.72
N ASN A 78 9.63 -12.23 -9.75
CA ASN A 78 10.70 -12.29 -8.75
C ASN A 78 10.22 -12.43 -7.29
N ARG A 79 8.94 -12.73 -7.06
CA ARG A 79 8.36 -12.85 -5.71
C ARG A 79 8.91 -14.07 -4.97
N ILE A 80 9.26 -13.88 -3.71
CA ILE A 80 9.85 -14.92 -2.88
C ILE A 80 8.76 -15.72 -2.15
N VAL A 81 7.99 -15.06 -1.27
CA VAL A 81 6.91 -15.69 -0.48
C VAL A 81 5.55 -15.42 -1.13
N ASP A 82 4.78 -16.47 -1.38
CA ASP A 82 3.41 -16.39 -1.92
C ASP A 82 2.37 -16.32 -0.80
N LYS A 83 2.41 -15.22 -0.04
CA LYS A 83 1.46 -14.93 1.03
C LYS A 83 1.07 -13.46 0.99
N GLY A 84 -0.22 -13.19 1.21
CA GLY A 84 -0.73 -11.83 1.33
C GLY A 84 -0.31 -11.16 2.64
N ILE A 85 -0.33 -9.83 2.64
CA ILE A 85 -0.17 -9.05 3.86
C ILE A 85 -1.56 -8.91 4.49
N GLU A 86 -1.73 -9.46 5.69
CA GLU A 86 -3.00 -9.44 6.42
C GLU A 86 -3.21 -8.12 7.18
N PHE A 87 -4.47 -7.79 7.50
CA PHE A 87 -4.82 -6.60 8.29
C PHE A 87 -4.07 -6.50 9.61
N ASP A 88 -3.98 -7.62 10.32
CA ASP A 88 -3.27 -7.69 11.60
C ASP A 88 -1.76 -7.41 11.45
N GLN A 89 -1.18 -7.64 10.27
CA GLN A 89 0.19 -7.26 9.98
C GLN A 89 0.26 -5.75 9.73
N VAL A 90 -0.57 -5.20 8.85
CA VAL A 90 -0.61 -3.75 8.56
C VAL A 90 -0.75 -2.93 9.86
N ASP A 91 -1.66 -3.32 10.75
CA ASP A 91 -1.89 -2.62 12.02
C ASP A 91 -0.70 -2.69 12.97
N ARG A 92 0.00 -3.83 13.02
CA ARG A 92 1.21 -3.99 13.85
C ARG A 92 2.36 -3.14 13.33
N GLU A 93 2.51 -3.05 12.02
CA GLU A 93 3.66 -2.41 11.37
C GLU A 93 3.45 -0.90 11.17
N ASN A 94 2.26 -0.36 11.48
CA ASN A 94 1.91 1.05 11.28
C ASN A 94 2.75 2.06 12.08
N ASN A 95 3.55 1.62 13.07
CA ASN A 95 4.43 2.49 13.87
C ASN A 95 5.93 2.27 13.56
N TRP A 96 6.27 1.83 12.35
CA TRP A 96 7.64 1.58 11.90
C TRP A 96 8.60 2.77 12.06
N ASP A 97 8.07 3.99 12.08
CA ASP A 97 8.79 5.25 12.22
C ASP A 97 9.22 5.57 13.66
N ASP A 98 8.79 4.79 14.66
CA ASP A 98 9.22 4.96 16.07
C ASP A 98 10.76 4.93 16.20
N GLN A 99 11.43 4.06 15.46
CA GLN A 99 12.89 3.97 15.46
C GLN A 99 13.56 5.24 14.87
N ILE A 100 12.91 5.93 13.94
CA ILE A 100 13.43 7.18 13.38
C ILE A 100 13.34 8.29 14.43
N ILE A 101 12.24 8.34 15.20
CA ILE A 101 12.07 9.28 16.32
C ILE A 101 13.14 9.03 17.40
N LEU A 102 13.37 7.77 17.78
CA LEU A 102 14.42 7.41 18.74
C LEU A 102 15.80 7.86 18.27
N ASN A 103 16.16 7.56 17.03
CA ASN A 103 17.44 7.93 16.46
C ASN A 103 17.61 9.45 16.41
N GLY A 104 16.56 10.18 16.04
CA GLY A 104 16.55 11.64 16.05
C GLY A 104 16.83 12.23 17.42
N LEU A 105 16.14 11.74 18.45
CA LEU A 105 16.39 12.14 19.85
C LEU A 105 17.85 11.90 20.25
N ILE A 106 18.38 10.72 19.94
CA ILE A 106 19.74 10.35 20.33
C ILE A 106 20.77 11.19 19.57
N PHE A 107 20.57 11.47 18.29
CA PHE A 107 21.49 12.34 17.54
C PHE A 107 21.49 13.77 18.06
N TYR A 108 20.31 14.31 18.39
CA TYR A 108 20.22 15.64 19.00
C TYR A 108 20.90 15.70 20.37
N LEU A 109 20.60 14.73 21.24
CA LEU A 109 21.22 14.62 22.56
C LEU A 109 22.74 14.40 22.47
N GLY A 110 23.17 13.49 21.60
CA GLY A 110 24.58 13.16 21.41
C GLY A 110 25.38 14.37 20.92
N ASN A 111 24.83 15.11 19.96
CA ASN A 111 25.46 16.35 19.47
C ASN A 111 25.55 17.43 20.57
N MET A 112 24.52 17.59 21.40
CA MET A 112 24.52 18.59 22.47
C MET A 112 25.40 18.23 23.67
N ILE A 113 25.50 16.95 24.01
CA ILE A 113 26.19 16.48 25.22
C ILE A 113 27.65 16.15 24.96
N ILE A 114 28.00 15.75 23.73
CA ILE A 114 29.35 15.29 23.37
C ILE A 114 30.01 16.33 22.46
N PRO A 115 30.92 17.19 22.96
CA PRO A 115 31.52 18.25 22.16
C PRO A 115 32.31 17.77 20.93
N VAL A 116 32.78 16.52 20.93
CA VAL A 116 33.49 15.93 19.78
C VAL A 116 32.51 15.46 18.68
N ALA A 117 31.22 15.35 19.00
CA ALA A 117 30.16 15.01 18.05
C ALA A 117 29.50 16.26 17.42
N SER A 118 29.96 17.46 17.77
CA SER A 118 29.54 18.72 17.16
C SER A 118 30.53 19.22 16.12
N HIS A 119 30.04 20.04 15.18
CA HIS A 119 30.83 20.68 14.12
C HIS A 119 31.66 19.69 13.29
N LEU A 120 31.04 18.58 12.93
CA LEU A 120 31.71 17.51 12.18
C LEU A 120 32.16 18.00 10.79
N PRO A 121 33.37 17.63 10.33
CA PRO A 121 33.79 17.88 8.96
C PRO A 121 32.91 17.11 7.98
N LEU A 122 32.74 17.63 6.76
CA LEU A 122 31.91 16.99 5.74
C LEU A 122 32.41 15.58 5.39
N TRP A 123 33.71 15.41 5.22
CA TRP A 123 34.31 14.18 4.71
C TRP A 123 35.60 13.82 5.43
N ARG A 124 35.74 12.53 5.75
CA ARG A 124 36.98 11.93 6.28
C ARG A 124 37.10 10.48 5.82
N LEU A 125 38.19 10.18 5.10
CA LEU A 125 38.42 8.84 4.55
C LEU A 125 38.80 7.83 5.65
N ASP A 126 39.60 8.23 6.63
CA ASP A 126 40.01 7.38 7.75
C ASP A 126 38.80 6.93 8.58
N GLY A 127 37.89 7.84 8.92
CA GLY A 127 36.64 7.51 9.61
C GLY A 127 35.72 6.59 8.82
N LEU A 128 35.63 6.79 7.49
CA LEU A 128 34.88 5.88 6.62
C LEU A 128 35.47 4.47 6.61
N ILE A 129 36.79 4.34 6.48
CA ILE A 129 37.47 3.03 6.49
C ILE A 129 37.26 2.33 7.83
N ILE A 130 37.44 3.04 8.96
CA ILE A 130 37.19 2.51 10.30
C ILE A 130 35.74 2.01 10.41
N THR A 131 34.79 2.80 9.91
CA THR A 131 33.36 2.45 9.94
C THR A 131 33.09 1.15 9.18
N ILE A 132 33.64 1.01 7.96
CA ILE A 132 33.49 -0.21 7.15
C ILE A 132 34.09 -1.41 7.87
N LEU A 133 35.32 -1.29 8.37
CA LEU A 133 36.01 -2.39 9.07
C LEU A 133 35.27 -2.84 10.33
N LEU A 134 34.77 -1.88 11.12
CA LEU A 134 33.99 -2.19 12.32
C LEU A 134 32.65 -2.83 11.98
N HIS A 135 32.04 -2.43 10.87
CA HIS A 135 30.79 -3.04 10.42
C HIS A 135 31.01 -4.50 9.99
N ILE A 136 31.88 -4.74 9.00
CA ILE A 136 32.10 -6.07 8.41
C ILE A 136 32.69 -7.10 9.40
N GLY A 137 33.30 -6.63 10.48
CA GLY A 137 33.88 -7.47 11.53
C GLY A 137 33.02 -7.51 12.79
N PRO A 138 33.32 -6.66 13.80
CA PRO A 138 32.64 -6.68 15.09
C PRO A 138 31.11 -6.60 15.04
N VAL A 139 30.53 -5.70 14.25
CA VAL A 139 29.06 -5.52 14.23
C VAL A 139 28.36 -6.76 13.69
N GLU A 140 28.80 -7.29 12.55
CA GLU A 140 28.25 -8.53 11.97
C GLU A 140 28.40 -9.73 12.92
N PHE A 141 29.57 -9.88 13.55
CA PHE A 141 29.82 -10.97 14.51
C PHE A 141 28.90 -10.89 15.73
N LEU A 142 28.82 -9.71 16.36
CA LEU A 142 28.00 -9.49 17.55
C LEU A 142 26.51 -9.61 17.21
N TYR A 143 26.08 -9.13 16.03
CA TYR A 143 24.72 -9.31 15.56
C TYR A 143 24.37 -10.79 15.44
N TYR A 144 25.19 -11.59 14.75
CA TYR A 144 24.93 -13.01 14.52
C TYR A 144 24.62 -13.75 15.84
N TRP A 145 25.45 -13.55 16.85
CA TRP A 145 25.25 -14.20 18.15
C TRP A 145 24.06 -13.65 18.93
N PHE A 146 23.85 -12.34 18.89
CA PHE A 146 22.69 -11.72 19.54
C PHE A 146 21.38 -12.19 18.91
N HIS A 147 21.31 -12.19 17.58
CA HIS A 147 20.15 -12.65 16.83
C HIS A 147 19.88 -14.13 17.06
N ARG A 148 20.91 -14.99 17.01
CA ARG A 148 20.77 -16.41 17.36
C ARG A 148 20.29 -16.61 18.80
N ALA A 149 20.74 -15.79 19.75
CA ALA A 149 20.25 -15.83 21.12
C ALA A 149 18.77 -15.41 21.22
N LEU A 150 18.34 -14.41 20.45
CA LEU A 150 16.92 -14.00 20.37
C LEU A 150 16.01 -15.13 19.86
N HIS A 151 16.54 -16.07 19.08
CA HIS A 151 15.82 -17.28 18.65
C HIS A 151 15.78 -18.40 19.69
N HIS A 152 16.46 -18.24 20.83
CA HIS A 152 16.24 -19.13 21.96
C HIS A 152 14.82 -18.94 22.52
N HIS A 153 14.11 -20.03 22.79
CA HIS A 153 12.67 -20.07 23.13
C HIS A 153 12.22 -18.98 24.13
N TYR A 154 13.04 -18.68 25.14
CA TYR A 154 12.74 -17.66 26.15
C TYR A 154 12.69 -16.24 25.59
N LEU A 155 13.71 -15.84 24.83
CA LEU A 155 13.82 -14.51 24.23
C LEU A 155 12.91 -14.38 23.02
N TYR A 156 12.76 -15.46 22.24
CA TYR A 156 11.88 -15.49 21.08
C TYR A 156 10.44 -15.17 21.47
N ALA A 157 9.89 -15.87 22.46
CA ALA A 157 8.52 -15.65 22.90
C ALA A 157 8.27 -14.21 23.42
N ARG A 158 9.30 -13.56 23.96
CA ARG A 158 9.20 -12.24 24.63
C ARG A 158 9.47 -11.05 23.73
N TYR A 159 10.40 -11.21 22.80
CA TYR A 159 10.96 -10.10 22.04
C TYR A 159 10.82 -10.38 20.53
N HIS A 160 11.46 -11.44 20.06
CA HIS A 160 11.67 -11.61 18.63
C HIS A 160 10.48 -12.22 17.85
N SER A 161 9.57 -12.93 18.52
CA SER A 161 8.33 -13.48 17.90
C SER A 161 7.41 -12.39 17.35
N HIS A 162 7.54 -11.14 17.83
CA HIS A 162 6.78 -10.04 17.26
C HIS A 162 7.23 -9.71 15.84
N HIS A 163 8.53 -9.73 15.58
CA HIS A 163 9.11 -9.50 14.25
C HIS A 163 8.72 -10.64 13.30
N HIS A 164 8.92 -11.89 13.73
CA HIS A 164 8.57 -13.11 12.98
C HIS A 164 7.08 -13.35 12.79
N SER A 165 6.21 -12.54 13.39
CA SER A 165 4.77 -12.62 13.09
C SER A 165 4.43 -12.14 11.67
N SER A 166 5.38 -11.50 10.99
CA SER A 166 5.26 -10.98 9.63
C SER A 166 6.01 -11.88 8.62
N ILE A 167 5.38 -13.00 8.24
CA ILE A 167 5.99 -13.99 7.32
C ILE A 167 6.16 -13.45 5.90
N ALA A 168 5.15 -12.72 5.41
CA ALA A 168 5.27 -11.96 4.17
C ALA A 168 5.87 -10.60 4.54
N THR A 169 7.20 -10.54 4.59
CA THR A 169 7.89 -9.32 5.02
C THR A 169 7.61 -8.17 4.05
N GLU A 170 7.52 -6.96 4.58
CA GLU A 170 7.66 -5.72 3.83
C GLU A 170 8.87 -4.94 4.38
N PRO A 171 9.46 -3.98 3.65
CA PRO A 171 10.70 -3.31 4.07
C PRO A 171 10.69 -2.80 5.52
N ILE A 172 9.53 -2.29 5.97
CA ILE A 172 9.33 -1.81 7.34
C ILE A 172 9.33 -2.92 8.39
N THR A 173 9.03 -4.17 8.04
CA THR A 173 9.12 -5.33 8.96
C THR A 173 10.50 -5.39 9.62
N SER A 174 11.56 -4.93 8.93
CA SER A 174 12.95 -4.88 9.43
C SER A 174 13.12 -4.10 10.74
N VAL A 175 12.19 -3.19 11.05
CA VAL A 175 12.28 -2.32 12.23
C VAL A 175 11.15 -2.55 13.23
N ILE A 176 10.27 -3.53 12.96
CA ILE A 176 9.15 -3.88 13.83
C ILE A 176 9.61 -4.87 14.88
N HIS A 177 10.11 -4.31 15.97
CA HIS A 177 10.57 -5.04 17.14
C HIS A 177 10.07 -4.37 18.43
N PRO A 178 9.98 -5.12 19.53
CA PRO A 178 9.79 -4.54 20.85
C PRO A 178 10.87 -3.50 21.20
N PHE A 179 10.51 -2.50 21.99
CA PHE A 179 11.38 -1.34 22.24
C PHE A 179 12.78 -1.71 22.73
N VAL A 180 12.90 -2.59 23.73
CA VAL A 180 14.22 -3.02 24.24
C VAL A 180 15.08 -3.74 23.22
N GLU A 181 14.46 -4.47 22.29
CA GLU A 181 15.18 -5.16 21.21
C GLU A 181 15.72 -4.14 20.19
N VAL A 182 14.92 -3.11 19.85
CA VAL A 182 15.40 -1.98 19.04
C VAL A 182 16.54 -1.25 19.71
N VAL A 183 16.47 -1.00 21.02
CA VAL A 183 17.57 -0.37 21.77
C VAL A 183 18.84 -1.22 21.70
N ALA A 184 18.74 -2.55 21.85
CA ALA A 184 19.89 -3.44 21.74
C ALA A 184 20.53 -3.41 20.34
N TYR A 185 19.72 -3.50 19.28
CA TYR A 185 20.21 -3.35 17.90
C TYR A 185 20.81 -1.96 17.65
N PHE A 186 20.18 -0.91 18.17
CA PHE A 186 20.70 0.44 18.03
C PHE A 186 22.08 0.59 18.69
N LEU A 187 22.25 0.11 19.93
CA LEU A 187 23.55 0.13 20.62
C LEU A 187 24.63 -0.61 19.84
N LEU A 188 24.27 -1.74 19.23
CA LEU A 188 25.16 -2.49 18.35
C LEU A 188 25.55 -1.68 17.11
N PHE A 189 24.59 -1.07 16.41
CA PHE A 189 24.86 -0.21 15.25
C PHE A 189 25.53 1.11 15.63
N LEU A 190 25.50 1.53 16.89
CA LEU A 190 26.20 2.71 17.36
C LEU A 190 27.72 2.50 17.49
N ILE A 191 28.21 1.26 17.45
CA ILE A 191 29.65 0.94 17.60
C ILE A 191 30.52 1.73 16.61
N PRO A 192 30.28 1.72 15.28
CA PRO A 192 31.10 2.50 14.35
C PRO A 192 30.98 4.02 14.55
N LEU A 193 29.80 4.51 14.93
CA LEU A 193 29.57 5.93 15.18
C LEU A 193 30.32 6.43 16.42
N ILE A 194 30.27 5.67 17.52
CA ILE A 194 31.04 5.97 18.74
C ILE A 194 32.53 5.87 18.45
N ALA A 195 32.97 4.84 17.71
CA ALA A 195 34.38 4.68 17.38
C ALA A 195 34.92 5.92 16.66
N MET A 196 34.21 6.41 15.64
CA MET A 196 34.58 7.64 14.93
C MET A 196 34.70 8.85 15.86
N VAL A 197 33.80 8.99 16.84
CA VAL A 197 33.85 10.09 17.82
C VAL A 197 35.06 9.94 18.74
N LEU A 198 35.31 8.74 19.27
CA LEU A 198 36.41 8.47 20.18
C LEU A 198 37.79 8.61 19.51
N THR A 199 37.90 8.27 18.22
CA THR A 199 39.14 8.40 17.45
C THR A 199 39.32 9.78 16.81
N GLY A 200 38.34 10.69 16.94
CA GLY A 200 38.37 12.01 16.29
C GLY A 200 38.31 11.94 14.77
N THR A 201 37.78 10.85 14.21
CA THR A 201 37.68 10.61 12.75
C THR A 201 36.25 10.79 12.22
N SER A 202 35.33 11.28 13.03
CA SER A 202 33.95 11.57 12.63
C SER A 202 33.86 12.47 11.41
N SER A 203 32.96 12.13 10.49
CA SER A 203 32.51 13.02 9.43
C SER A 203 31.03 12.86 9.16
N LEU A 204 30.41 13.93 8.66
CA LEU A 204 28.99 13.97 8.33
C LEU A 204 28.62 12.86 7.33
N VAL A 205 29.36 12.75 6.23
CA VAL A 205 29.05 11.78 5.17
C VAL A 205 29.23 10.34 5.65
N ALA A 206 30.25 10.04 6.46
CA ALA A 206 30.44 8.69 6.99
C ALA A 206 29.31 8.30 7.96
N ALA A 207 28.91 9.20 8.86
CA ALA A 207 27.84 8.92 9.83
C ALA A 207 26.47 8.73 9.16
N LEU A 208 26.06 9.69 8.31
CA LEU A 208 24.76 9.61 7.62
C LEU A 208 24.75 8.49 6.57
N GLY A 209 25.87 8.29 5.86
CA GLY A 209 26.03 7.23 4.86
C GLY A 209 25.96 5.83 5.49
N TYR A 210 26.55 5.64 6.67
CA TYR A 210 26.47 4.38 7.39
C TYR A 210 25.03 4.04 7.80
N ILE A 211 24.29 5.00 8.38
CA ILE A 211 22.88 4.79 8.74
C ILE A 211 22.03 4.52 7.49
N THR A 212 22.28 5.24 6.40
CA THR A 212 21.60 5.01 5.12
C THR A 212 21.88 3.61 4.57
N TYR A 213 23.11 3.11 4.71
CA TYR A 213 23.47 1.75 4.34
C TYR A 213 22.74 0.70 5.19
N ILE A 214 22.64 0.88 6.51
CA ILE A 214 21.85 0.00 7.39
C ILE A 214 20.39 -0.03 6.94
N ASP A 215 19.76 1.12 6.70
CA ASP A 215 18.37 1.21 6.24
C ASP A 215 18.20 0.53 4.87
N LEU A 216 19.14 0.76 3.94
CA LEU A 216 19.11 0.18 2.59
C LEU A 216 19.16 -1.36 2.65
N MET A 217 20.13 -1.90 3.37
CA MET A 217 20.31 -3.34 3.47
C MET A 217 19.13 -3.99 4.17
N ASN A 218 18.63 -3.42 5.28
CA ASN A 218 17.44 -3.93 5.97
C ASN A 218 16.19 -3.93 5.07
N ASN A 219 15.95 -2.84 4.34
CA ASN A 219 14.82 -2.75 3.42
C ASN A 219 14.91 -3.74 2.27
N MET A 220 16.13 -3.93 1.73
CA MET A 220 16.40 -4.92 0.70
C MET A 220 16.10 -6.34 1.21
N GLY A 221 16.52 -6.69 2.43
CA GLY A 221 16.28 -8.02 3.01
C GLY A 221 14.81 -8.38 3.22
N HIS A 222 13.95 -7.36 3.40
CA HIS A 222 12.54 -7.55 3.77
C HIS A 222 11.56 -7.18 2.64
N CYS A 223 12.05 -6.97 1.41
CA CYS A 223 11.20 -6.49 0.32
C CYS A 223 10.34 -7.58 -0.38
N ASN A 224 10.51 -8.86 -0.03
CA ASN A 224 9.77 -10.01 -0.58
C ASN A 224 9.85 -10.18 -2.12
N PHE A 225 10.84 -9.57 -2.78
CA PHE A 225 11.19 -9.89 -4.16
C PHE A 225 12.71 -9.97 -4.34
N GLU A 226 13.17 -10.87 -5.20
CA GLU A 226 14.59 -11.00 -5.50
C GLU A 226 15.01 -9.95 -6.53
N LEU A 227 15.98 -9.12 -6.17
CA LEU A 227 16.51 -8.06 -7.05
C LEU A 227 18.00 -8.17 -7.32
N VAL A 228 18.74 -9.01 -6.59
CA VAL A 228 20.17 -9.18 -6.75
C VAL A 228 20.40 -10.10 -7.94
N PRO A 229 20.91 -9.58 -9.07
CA PRO A 229 21.04 -10.37 -10.29
C PRO A 229 22.21 -11.35 -10.20
N LYS A 230 22.04 -12.53 -10.80
CA LYS A 230 23.03 -13.63 -10.75
C LYS A 230 24.44 -13.22 -11.17
N TRP A 231 24.57 -12.30 -12.13
CA TRP A 231 25.88 -11.86 -12.62
C TRP A 231 26.75 -11.23 -11.53
N VAL A 232 26.17 -10.66 -10.48
CA VAL A 232 26.91 -10.06 -9.35
C VAL A 232 27.75 -11.12 -8.64
N PHE A 233 27.17 -12.31 -8.39
CA PHE A 233 27.88 -13.43 -7.79
C PHE A 233 28.73 -14.20 -8.80
N THR A 234 28.41 -14.18 -10.10
CA THR A 234 29.31 -14.76 -11.11
C THR A 234 30.56 -13.92 -11.32
N ALA A 235 30.44 -12.59 -11.30
CA ALA A 235 31.56 -11.66 -11.49
C ALA A 235 32.50 -11.62 -10.29
N PHE A 236 31.95 -11.71 -9.07
CA PHE A 236 32.74 -11.83 -7.84
C PHE A 236 32.14 -12.88 -6.89
N PRO A 237 32.47 -14.18 -7.09
CA PRO A 237 31.92 -15.28 -6.30
C PRO A 237 32.05 -15.15 -4.78
N PRO A 238 33.14 -14.61 -4.21
CA PRO A 238 33.23 -14.40 -2.77
C PRO A 238 32.13 -13.50 -2.19
N LEU A 239 31.52 -12.61 -3.00
CA LEU A 239 30.50 -11.67 -2.53
C LEU A 239 29.30 -12.35 -1.86
N LYS A 240 28.98 -13.59 -2.23
CA LYS A 240 27.87 -14.34 -1.62
C LYS A 240 28.02 -14.54 -0.10
N TYR A 241 29.25 -14.44 0.42
CA TYR A 241 29.53 -14.54 1.85
C TYR A 241 29.49 -13.17 2.56
N PHE A 242 29.66 -12.08 1.79
CA PHE A 242 29.75 -10.70 2.29
C PHE A 242 28.49 -9.87 2.02
N MET A 243 27.50 -10.44 1.34
CA MET A 243 26.23 -9.78 1.05
C MET A 243 25.12 -10.82 0.89
N TYR A 244 24.14 -10.77 1.77
CA TYR A 244 22.93 -11.56 1.67
C TYR A 244 21.98 -11.04 0.59
N THR A 245 21.04 -11.89 0.19
CA THR A 245 19.96 -11.56 -0.74
C THR A 245 18.61 -11.44 -0.01
N PRO A 246 17.62 -10.76 -0.61
CA PRO A 246 16.24 -10.80 -0.12
C PRO A 246 15.71 -12.23 0.09
N SER A 247 16.02 -13.15 -0.83
CA SER A 247 15.65 -14.58 -0.71
C SER A 247 16.27 -15.27 0.51
N TYR A 248 17.54 -15.01 0.78
CA TYR A 248 18.25 -15.54 1.96
C TYR A 248 17.56 -15.16 3.26
N HIS A 249 17.19 -13.88 3.42
CA HIS A 249 16.56 -13.40 4.65
C HIS A 249 15.06 -13.72 4.72
N SER A 250 14.38 -13.82 3.59
CA SER A 250 12.99 -14.32 3.57
C SER A 250 12.91 -15.77 4.09
N LEU A 251 13.94 -16.59 3.84
CA LEU A 251 14.02 -17.94 4.44
C LEU A 251 14.11 -17.89 5.96
N HIS A 252 14.83 -16.92 6.51
CA HIS A 252 14.89 -16.72 7.96
C HIS A 252 13.49 -16.50 8.55
N HIS A 253 12.65 -15.68 7.90
CA HIS A 253 11.27 -15.39 8.30
C HIS A 253 10.28 -16.54 8.06
N THR A 254 10.67 -17.59 7.36
CA THR A 254 9.79 -18.75 7.08
C THR A 254 10.22 -20.02 7.81
N GLN A 255 11.52 -20.21 8.02
CA GLN A 255 12.09 -21.39 8.71
C GLN A 255 12.47 -21.10 10.17
N PHE A 256 12.69 -19.83 10.54
CA PHE A 256 13.04 -19.32 11.87
C PHE A 256 14.35 -19.80 12.49
N GLN A 257 14.85 -20.98 12.13
CA GLN A 257 16.01 -21.61 12.79
C GLN A 257 17.29 -21.64 11.93
N THR A 258 17.32 -20.84 10.87
CA THR A 258 18.41 -20.76 9.91
C THR A 258 18.67 -19.30 9.53
N ASN A 259 19.81 -19.02 8.90
CA ASN A 259 20.15 -17.71 8.32
C ASN A 259 20.10 -16.56 9.35
N TYR A 260 20.95 -16.60 10.39
CA TYR A 260 20.99 -15.61 11.48
C TYR A 260 21.85 -14.38 11.22
N SER A 261 22.70 -14.39 10.20
CA SER A 261 23.57 -13.27 9.82
C SER A 261 22.77 -11.99 9.55
N LEU A 262 23.40 -10.83 9.83
CA LEU A 262 22.83 -9.52 9.53
C LEU A 262 22.83 -9.26 8.02
N PHE A 263 23.99 -8.89 7.47
CA PHE A 263 24.14 -8.65 6.03
C PHE A 263 25.17 -9.56 5.39
N MET A 264 26.03 -10.20 6.17
CA MET A 264 27.10 -11.07 5.69
C MET A 264 26.82 -12.53 6.07
N PRO A 265 26.35 -13.38 5.13
CA PRO A 265 26.08 -14.80 5.39
C PRO A 265 27.27 -15.62 5.90
N ILE A 266 28.50 -15.10 5.84
CA ILE A 266 29.74 -15.79 6.25
C ILE A 266 29.62 -16.52 7.60
N TYR A 267 28.96 -15.94 8.60
CA TYR A 267 28.82 -16.57 9.92
C TYR A 267 27.88 -17.79 9.90
N ASP A 268 26.80 -17.74 9.11
CA ASP A 268 25.94 -18.91 8.91
C ASP A 268 26.67 -20.06 8.18
N TYR A 269 27.59 -19.73 7.27
CA TYR A 269 28.47 -20.75 6.66
C TYR A 269 29.47 -21.32 7.67
N ILE A 270 30.13 -20.46 8.46
CA ILE A 270 31.12 -20.89 9.47
C ILE A 270 30.49 -21.80 10.53
N TYR A 271 29.30 -21.44 11.01
CA TYR A 271 28.63 -22.15 12.11
C TYR A 271 27.58 -23.17 11.65
N GLY A 272 27.42 -23.37 10.34
CA GLY A 272 26.52 -24.38 9.78
C GLY A 272 25.03 -24.10 10.03
N THR A 273 24.64 -22.83 10.06
CA THR A 273 23.24 -22.38 10.26
C THR A 273 22.57 -21.86 8.99
N MET A 274 23.25 -21.97 7.84
CA MET A 274 22.70 -21.63 6.53
C MET A 274 21.62 -22.63 6.09
N ASP A 275 20.49 -22.13 5.61
CA ASP A 275 19.39 -22.97 5.12
C ASP A 275 19.75 -23.64 3.79
N LYS A 276 19.57 -24.96 3.72
CA LYS A 276 19.94 -25.77 2.55
C LYS A 276 19.23 -25.35 1.26
N SER A 277 18.06 -24.71 1.36
CA SER A 277 17.28 -24.24 0.20
C SER A 277 17.66 -22.83 -0.25
N SER A 278 18.63 -22.16 0.37
CA SER A 278 18.98 -20.76 0.07
C SER A 278 19.34 -20.53 -1.39
N ASP A 279 20.21 -21.36 -1.96
CA ASP A 279 20.64 -21.22 -3.36
C ASP A 279 19.49 -21.55 -4.33
N ASP A 280 18.70 -22.59 -4.03
CA ASP A 280 17.54 -22.99 -4.85
C ASP A 280 16.46 -21.89 -4.87
N LEU A 281 16.13 -21.33 -3.70
CA LEU A 281 15.13 -20.27 -3.61
C LEU A 281 15.57 -19.01 -4.33
N TYR A 282 16.86 -18.66 -4.25
CA TYR A 282 17.42 -17.53 -4.99
C TYR A 282 17.22 -17.70 -6.51
N GLU A 283 17.60 -18.85 -7.06
CA GLU A 283 17.48 -19.15 -8.50
C GLU A 283 16.02 -19.25 -8.96
N ILE A 284 15.15 -19.89 -8.18
CA ILE A 284 13.71 -19.98 -8.46
C ILE A 284 13.09 -18.58 -8.45
N SER A 285 13.43 -17.76 -7.44
CA SER A 285 12.91 -16.40 -7.33
C SER A 285 13.35 -15.56 -8.55
N LEU A 286 14.61 -15.63 -8.97
CA LEU A 286 15.09 -14.88 -10.14
C LEU A 286 14.37 -15.25 -11.45
N THR A 287 14.01 -16.51 -11.62
CA THR A 287 13.38 -17.03 -12.85
C THR A 287 11.84 -16.97 -12.81
N ARG A 288 11.27 -16.65 -11.64
CA ARG A 288 9.82 -16.54 -11.44
C ARG A 288 9.21 -15.48 -12.34
N GLN A 289 8.38 -15.94 -13.27
CA GLN A 289 7.63 -15.10 -14.19
C GLN A 289 6.48 -14.36 -13.49
N GLU A 290 5.96 -13.32 -14.14
CA GLU A 290 4.76 -12.63 -13.70
C GLU A 290 3.58 -13.60 -13.54
N ASP A 291 2.75 -13.34 -12.53
CA ASP A 291 1.55 -14.16 -12.30
C ASP A 291 0.55 -13.95 -13.46
N SER A 292 0.07 -15.05 -14.02
CA SER A 292 -1.09 -15.07 -14.93
C SER A 292 -2.38 -14.94 -14.10
N PRO A 293 -3.18 -13.87 -14.29
CA PRO A 293 -4.47 -13.72 -13.63
C PRO A 293 -5.55 -14.48 -14.38
N ASP A 294 -6.54 -14.98 -13.65
CA ASP A 294 -7.77 -15.52 -14.24
C ASP A 294 -8.70 -14.36 -14.63
N VAL A 295 -8.76 -13.31 -13.80
CA VAL A 295 -9.62 -12.13 -14.01
C VAL A 295 -8.82 -10.86 -13.80
N VAL A 296 -9.06 -9.84 -14.62
CA VAL A 296 -8.43 -8.52 -14.51
C VAL A 296 -9.51 -7.46 -14.28
N HIS A 297 -9.53 -6.82 -13.12
CA HIS A 297 -10.34 -5.63 -12.89
C HIS A 297 -9.57 -4.40 -13.38
N LEU A 298 -9.97 -3.82 -14.51
CA LEU A 298 -9.38 -2.57 -14.97
C LEU A 298 -10.11 -1.39 -14.35
N THR A 299 -9.37 -0.52 -13.65
CA THR A 299 -9.93 0.64 -12.95
C THR A 299 -9.13 1.90 -13.27
N HIS A 300 -9.60 3.06 -12.80
CA HIS A 300 -8.95 4.34 -13.02
C HIS A 300 -9.06 5.24 -11.78
N LEU A 301 -8.23 6.28 -11.74
CA LEU A 301 -8.25 7.27 -10.67
C LEU A 301 -9.45 8.20 -10.85
N THR A 302 -10.06 8.66 -9.75
CA THR A 302 -11.21 9.58 -9.83
C THR A 302 -10.75 11.03 -9.85
N THR A 303 -10.00 11.42 -8.84
CA THR A 303 -9.39 12.75 -8.64
C THR A 303 -7.88 12.63 -8.47
N THR A 304 -7.15 13.75 -8.55
CA THR A 304 -5.70 13.77 -8.24
C THR A 304 -5.39 13.18 -6.88
N ASP A 305 -6.26 13.39 -5.89
CA ASP A 305 -6.06 12.92 -4.51
C ASP A 305 -6.28 11.41 -4.39
N SER A 306 -7.03 10.78 -5.30
CA SER A 306 -7.32 9.34 -5.26
C SER A 306 -6.08 8.46 -5.41
N ILE A 307 -4.97 8.99 -5.94
CA ILE A 307 -3.70 8.25 -6.05
C ILE A 307 -3.13 7.86 -4.68
N TYR A 308 -3.36 8.69 -3.65
CA TYR A 308 -2.86 8.43 -2.30
C TYR A 308 -3.61 7.31 -1.59
N HIS A 309 -4.78 6.94 -2.10
CA HIS A 309 -5.59 5.84 -1.58
C HIS A 309 -5.26 4.50 -2.26
N LEU A 310 -4.30 4.46 -3.19
CA LEU A 310 -3.81 3.20 -3.72
C LEU A 310 -3.01 2.45 -2.64
N PRO A 311 -3.16 1.11 -2.53
CA PRO A 311 -2.46 0.30 -1.54
C PRO A 311 -0.93 0.30 -1.72
N LEU A 312 -0.44 0.70 -2.91
CA LEU A 312 0.98 0.88 -3.20
C LEU A 312 1.61 2.07 -2.46
N GLY A 313 0.82 3.07 -2.07
CA GLY A 313 1.29 4.30 -1.44
C GLY A 313 1.33 4.20 0.08
N PHE A 314 0.61 5.11 0.74
CA PHE A 314 0.55 5.19 2.19
C PHE A 314 -0.57 4.28 2.72
N ALA A 315 -0.20 3.21 3.43
CA ALA A 315 -1.16 2.27 4.02
C ALA A 315 -2.24 2.98 4.87
N TYR A 316 -1.82 3.99 5.65
CA TYR A 316 -2.73 4.81 6.45
C TYR A 316 -3.78 5.54 5.60
N LEU A 317 -3.41 6.15 4.48
CA LEU A 317 -4.36 6.84 3.60
C LEU A 317 -5.24 5.84 2.86
N ALA A 318 -4.67 4.75 2.35
CA ALA A 318 -5.42 3.67 1.69
C ALA A 318 -6.45 3.00 2.61
N SER A 319 -6.19 2.94 3.93
CA SER A 319 -7.12 2.39 4.92
C SER A 319 -8.31 3.32 5.24
N LYS A 320 -8.23 4.60 4.88
CA LYS A 320 -9.23 5.61 5.22
C LYS A 320 -10.21 5.86 4.08
N PRO A 321 -11.48 6.20 4.40
CA PRO A 321 -12.42 6.68 3.39
C PRO A 321 -11.82 7.85 2.62
N TYR A 322 -12.16 7.95 1.34
CA TYR A 322 -11.66 9.02 0.50
C TYR A 322 -12.05 10.39 1.09
N ALA A 323 -11.05 11.24 1.30
CA ALA A 323 -11.23 12.61 1.75
C ALA A 323 -10.23 13.52 1.05
N SER A 324 -10.71 14.57 0.38
CA SER A 324 -9.82 15.56 -0.22
C SER A 324 -9.23 16.44 0.88
N MET A 325 -7.92 16.36 1.08
CA MET A 325 -7.20 17.12 2.09
C MET A 325 -6.29 18.13 1.41
N TRP A 326 -6.28 19.38 1.91
CA TRP A 326 -5.51 20.47 1.29
C TRP A 326 -4.01 20.16 1.17
N TYR A 327 -3.43 19.46 2.16
CA TYR A 327 -2.00 19.14 2.16
C TYR A 327 -1.63 18.04 1.15
N LEU A 328 -2.58 17.17 0.77
CA LEU A 328 -2.39 16.16 -0.29
C LEU A 328 -2.26 16.81 -1.68
N ARG A 329 -2.84 18.01 -1.84
CA ARG A 329 -2.72 18.82 -3.05
C ARG A 329 -1.40 19.56 -3.18
N ILE A 330 -0.63 19.68 -2.09
CA ILE A 330 0.68 20.35 -2.05
C ILE A 330 1.81 19.33 -2.10
N SER A 331 1.59 18.11 -1.58
CA SER A 331 2.55 16.99 -1.59
C SER A 331 2.66 16.28 -2.95
N VAL A 332 2.51 17.05 -4.03
CA VAL A 332 2.57 16.56 -5.40
C VAL A 332 4.02 16.23 -5.76
N TRP A 333 4.35 14.92 -5.76
CA TRP A 333 5.26 14.18 -6.69
C TRP A 333 6.14 13.10 -6.04
N PRO A 334 6.59 12.02 -6.77
CA PRO A 334 6.71 11.88 -8.23
C PRO A 334 6.11 10.57 -8.81
N LEU A 335 4.92 10.14 -8.37
CA LEU A 335 4.26 8.96 -8.96
C LEU A 335 3.47 9.25 -10.24
N THR A 336 3.17 10.50 -10.58
CA THR A 336 2.42 10.80 -11.82
C THR A 336 3.28 10.72 -13.09
N TRP A 337 4.62 10.62 -12.96
CA TRP A 337 5.54 10.50 -14.10
C TRP A 337 5.86 9.04 -14.47
N PHE A 338 5.64 8.11 -13.55
CA PHE A 338 5.53 6.68 -13.83
C PHE A 338 4.02 6.41 -13.89
N VAL A 339 3.33 6.33 -15.01
CA VAL A 339 3.48 5.29 -16.02
C VAL A 339 2.65 5.79 -17.21
N GLY A 340 3.22 5.83 -18.42
CA GLY A 340 2.42 5.97 -19.65
C GLY A 340 1.71 4.67 -20.04
N ARG A 341 1.40 3.80 -19.06
CA ARG A 341 0.88 2.43 -19.23
C ARG A 341 0.07 2.04 -18.00
N THR A 342 -0.78 1.04 -18.16
CA THR A 342 -1.47 0.43 -17.04
C THR A 342 -0.50 -0.31 -16.11
N PHE A 343 -0.86 -0.43 -14.84
CA PHE A 343 -0.05 -1.14 -13.86
C PHE A 343 -0.92 -1.92 -12.86
N VAL A 344 -0.39 -3.02 -12.33
CA VAL A 344 -1.08 -3.82 -11.31
C VAL A 344 -0.98 -3.11 -9.96
N SER A 345 -2.13 -2.81 -9.35
CA SER A 345 -2.19 -2.20 -8.02
C SER A 345 -2.40 -3.25 -6.93
N GLU A 346 -3.11 -4.34 -7.24
CA GLU A 346 -3.50 -5.33 -6.24
C GLU A 346 -3.67 -6.71 -6.89
N ARG A 347 -3.42 -7.75 -6.10
CA ARG A 347 -3.67 -9.15 -6.44
C ARG A 347 -4.45 -9.79 -5.30
N ASN A 348 -5.53 -10.47 -5.66
CA ASN A 348 -6.36 -11.23 -4.73
C ASN A 348 -6.51 -12.66 -5.22
N VAL A 349 -6.49 -13.62 -4.30
CA VAL A 349 -6.75 -15.02 -4.59
C VAL A 349 -7.97 -15.45 -3.79
N PHE A 350 -9.04 -15.85 -4.47
CA PHE A 350 -10.28 -16.30 -3.85
C PHE A 350 -10.37 -17.82 -3.85
N ASN A 351 -10.59 -18.41 -2.67
CA ASN A 351 -10.74 -19.86 -2.45
C ASN A 351 -9.64 -20.71 -3.10
N ASP A 352 -8.40 -20.19 -3.14
CA ASP A 352 -7.22 -20.79 -3.78
C ASP A 352 -7.39 -21.17 -5.26
N LYS A 353 -8.43 -20.65 -5.92
CA LYS A 353 -8.85 -21.06 -7.27
C LYS A 353 -8.92 -19.91 -8.26
N LEU A 354 -9.36 -18.73 -7.81
CA LEU A 354 -9.59 -17.58 -8.69
C LEU A 354 -8.57 -16.47 -8.39
N LYS A 355 -7.68 -16.20 -9.33
CA LYS A 355 -6.68 -15.13 -9.26
C LYS A 355 -7.22 -13.87 -9.92
N LEU A 356 -7.56 -12.89 -9.11
CA LEU A 356 -7.98 -11.56 -9.54
C LEU A 356 -6.79 -10.59 -9.45
N GLN A 357 -6.59 -9.78 -10.48
CA GLN A 357 -5.71 -8.62 -10.41
C GLN A 357 -6.47 -7.33 -10.67
N SER A 358 -6.20 -6.29 -9.90
CA SER A 358 -6.72 -4.94 -10.15
C SER A 358 -5.65 -4.11 -10.86
N TRP A 359 -5.94 -3.68 -12.09
CA TRP A 359 -5.04 -2.88 -12.91
C TRP A 359 -5.53 -1.44 -12.95
N VAL A 360 -4.63 -0.49 -12.75
CA VAL A 360 -4.96 0.93 -12.74
C VAL A 360 -4.50 1.56 -14.05
N VAL A 361 -5.43 2.19 -14.75
CA VAL A 361 -5.14 3.15 -15.81
C VAL A 361 -4.76 4.47 -15.13
N PRO A 362 -3.56 5.02 -15.37
CA PRO A 362 -3.07 6.25 -14.73
C PRO A 362 -3.72 7.50 -15.35
N ARG A 363 -5.05 7.54 -15.35
CA ARG A 363 -5.88 8.62 -15.88
C ARG A 363 -7.00 8.90 -14.88
N TYR A 364 -7.35 10.18 -14.77
CA TYR A 364 -8.37 10.68 -13.86
C TYR A 364 -9.71 10.86 -14.55
N THR A 365 -10.84 10.89 -13.83
CA THR A 365 -12.20 11.05 -14.40
C THR A 365 -12.30 12.20 -15.41
N ILE A 366 -11.63 13.34 -15.18
CA ILE A 366 -11.62 14.48 -16.10
C ILE A 366 -11.10 14.12 -17.51
N HIS A 367 -10.17 13.16 -17.62
CA HIS A 367 -9.63 12.68 -18.89
C HIS A 367 -10.65 11.81 -19.64
N TYR A 368 -11.49 11.07 -18.92
CA TYR A 368 -12.57 10.29 -19.52
C TYR A 368 -13.74 11.16 -19.97
N LEU A 369 -13.88 12.39 -19.45
CA LEU A 369 -14.90 13.34 -19.89
C LEU A 369 -14.45 14.19 -21.08
N SER A 370 -13.13 14.27 -21.31
CA SER A 370 -12.55 15.05 -22.40
C SER A 370 -12.49 14.26 -23.71
N LYS A 371 -13.21 14.72 -24.74
CA LYS A 371 -13.19 14.12 -26.09
C LYS A 371 -11.78 14.09 -26.70
N ALA A 372 -10.95 15.10 -26.44
CA ALA A 372 -9.57 15.12 -26.94
C ALA A 372 -8.69 14.01 -26.33
N SER A 373 -8.89 13.72 -25.05
CA SER A 373 -8.19 12.62 -24.36
C SER A 373 -8.73 11.25 -24.79
N GLN A 374 -10.05 11.11 -24.95
CA GLN A 374 -10.68 9.89 -25.48
C GLN A 374 -10.16 9.54 -26.89
N ASN A 375 -10.09 10.53 -27.79
CA ASN A 375 -9.61 10.33 -29.16
C ASN A 375 -8.07 10.21 -29.28
N GLY A 376 -7.34 10.35 -28.17
CA GLY A 376 -5.89 10.26 -28.11
C GLY A 376 -5.42 8.99 -27.39
N ASP A 377 -4.56 9.18 -26.39
CA ASP A 377 -3.81 8.13 -25.69
C ASP A 377 -4.68 7.22 -24.79
N LEU A 378 -5.86 7.69 -24.34
CA LEU A 378 -6.67 6.94 -23.36
C LEU A 378 -7.21 5.61 -23.92
N ASN A 379 -7.83 5.65 -25.11
CA ASN A 379 -8.38 4.44 -25.72
C ASN A 379 -7.26 3.42 -26.03
N LYS A 380 -6.09 3.91 -26.43
CA LYS A 380 -4.91 3.09 -26.65
C LYS A 380 -4.44 2.42 -25.36
N LEU A 381 -4.39 3.13 -24.23
CA LEU A 381 -4.03 2.54 -22.94
C LEU A 381 -4.97 1.41 -22.51
N ILE A 382 -6.28 1.59 -22.71
CA ILE A 382 -7.29 0.58 -22.41
C ILE A 382 -7.12 -0.62 -23.34
N GLU A 383 -6.93 -0.37 -24.63
CA GLU A 383 -6.72 -1.41 -25.64
C GLU A 383 -5.44 -2.23 -25.37
N ASP A 384 -4.33 -1.56 -25.07
CA ASP A 384 -3.07 -2.20 -24.69
C ASP A 384 -3.22 -3.06 -23.43
N ALA A 385 -4.02 -2.62 -22.45
CA ALA A 385 -4.31 -3.38 -21.24
C ALA A 385 -5.14 -4.63 -21.51
N ILE A 386 -6.16 -4.55 -22.37
CA ILE A 386 -6.97 -5.70 -22.78
C ILE A 386 -6.08 -6.74 -23.49
N LEU A 387 -5.23 -6.30 -24.40
CA LEU A 387 -4.29 -7.18 -25.12
C LEU A 387 -3.26 -7.81 -24.18
N GLU A 388 -2.77 -7.07 -23.18
CA GLU A 388 -1.87 -7.61 -22.17
C GLU A 388 -2.57 -8.65 -21.28
N ALA A 389 -3.81 -8.40 -20.86
CA ALA A 389 -4.61 -9.35 -20.10
C ALA A 389 -4.86 -10.65 -20.88
N ASP A 390 -5.15 -10.53 -22.18
CA ASP A 390 -5.33 -11.68 -23.09
C ASP A 390 -4.05 -12.49 -23.27
N LYS A 391 -2.92 -11.80 -23.46
CA LYS A 391 -1.61 -12.45 -23.51
C LYS A 391 -1.28 -13.18 -22.21
N LYS A 392 -1.71 -12.64 -21.07
CA LYS A 392 -1.56 -13.25 -19.74
C LYS A 392 -2.60 -14.33 -19.46
N GLY A 393 -3.53 -14.59 -20.36
CA GLY A 393 -4.47 -15.72 -20.28
C GLY A 393 -5.70 -15.47 -19.41
N ALA A 394 -6.04 -14.20 -19.14
CA ALA A 394 -7.26 -13.85 -18.42
C ALA A 394 -8.51 -14.38 -19.15
N LYS A 395 -9.50 -14.86 -18.40
CA LYS A 395 -10.75 -15.40 -18.93
C LYS A 395 -11.91 -14.99 -18.04
N VAL A 396 -12.93 -14.41 -18.67
CA VAL A 396 -14.19 -14.08 -18.03
C VAL A 396 -15.28 -14.91 -18.69
N ASP A 397 -16.04 -15.64 -17.88
CA ASP A 397 -16.96 -16.67 -18.36
C ASP A 397 -18.35 -16.10 -18.72
N GLU A 398 -18.62 -14.82 -18.46
CA GLU A 398 -19.94 -14.24 -18.70
C GLU A 398 -20.27 -14.04 -20.20
N GLU A 399 -21.57 -14.03 -20.49
CA GLU A 399 -22.12 -13.63 -21.78
C GLU A 399 -21.84 -12.13 -21.98
N LEU A 400 -21.21 -11.80 -23.10
CA LEU A 400 -20.81 -10.41 -23.38
C LEU A 400 -22.05 -9.52 -23.37
N ASN A 401 -22.08 -8.54 -22.47
CA ASN A 401 -22.85 -7.35 -22.78
C ASN A 401 -22.07 -6.63 -23.89
N GLY A 402 -22.71 -6.32 -25.03
CA GLY A 402 -22.04 -5.88 -26.28
C GLY A 402 -21.13 -4.64 -26.22
N ASN A 403 -20.79 -4.12 -25.05
CA ASN A 403 -19.89 -2.99 -24.85
C ASN A 403 -18.41 -3.35 -25.03
N GLY A 404 -18.05 -4.63 -24.90
CA GLY A 404 -16.72 -5.14 -25.29
C GLY A 404 -16.60 -5.43 -26.79
N GLU A 405 -17.71 -5.38 -27.54
CA GLU A 405 -17.78 -5.87 -28.92
C GLU A 405 -16.87 -5.10 -29.87
N LEU A 406 -16.69 -3.79 -29.65
CA LEU A 406 -15.75 -2.98 -30.43
C LEU A 406 -14.33 -3.54 -30.40
N TYR A 407 -13.86 -4.02 -29.24
CA TYR A 407 -12.51 -4.57 -29.09
C TYR A 407 -12.41 -5.96 -29.72
N ILE A 408 -13.48 -6.75 -29.67
CA ILE A 408 -13.55 -8.05 -30.34
C ILE A 408 -13.56 -7.88 -31.86
N GLN A 409 -14.28 -6.89 -32.37
CA GLN A 409 -14.30 -6.54 -33.80
C GLN A 409 -12.92 -6.06 -34.29
N ARG A 410 -12.22 -5.24 -33.49
CA ARG A 410 -10.86 -4.78 -33.80
C ARG A 410 -9.81 -5.88 -33.68
N HIS A 411 -9.99 -6.81 -32.74
CA HIS A 411 -9.08 -7.92 -32.47
C HIS A 411 -9.82 -9.27 -32.53
N PRO A 412 -10.11 -9.80 -33.73
CA PRO A 412 -10.88 -11.04 -33.88
C PRO A 412 -10.25 -12.29 -33.25
N LYS A 413 -8.96 -12.21 -32.87
CA LYS A 413 -8.21 -13.29 -32.22
C LYS A 413 -8.23 -13.20 -30.68
N LEU A 414 -8.87 -12.16 -30.11
CA LEU A 414 -8.98 -11.96 -28.68
C LEU A 414 -9.75 -13.13 -28.04
N LYS A 415 -9.13 -13.83 -27.09
CA LYS A 415 -9.75 -14.96 -26.38
C LYS A 415 -10.47 -14.51 -25.11
N THR A 416 -9.99 -13.41 -24.54
CA THR A 416 -10.52 -12.77 -23.35
C THR A 416 -11.83 -12.08 -23.68
N LYS A 417 -12.87 -12.36 -22.89
CA LYS A 417 -14.12 -11.62 -22.95
C LYS A 417 -13.98 -10.33 -22.13
N VAL A 418 -14.60 -9.27 -22.61
CA VAL A 418 -14.57 -7.94 -22.00
C VAL A 418 -15.99 -7.62 -21.54
N VAL A 419 -16.20 -7.53 -20.23
CA VAL A 419 -17.47 -7.03 -19.68
C VAL A 419 -17.25 -5.70 -18.94
N ASP A 420 -18.33 -4.95 -18.73
CA ASP A 420 -18.28 -3.64 -18.07
C ASP A 420 -18.79 -3.67 -16.61
N GLY A 421 -19.21 -4.84 -16.12
CA GLY A 421 -19.77 -5.02 -14.77
C GLY A 421 -21.13 -4.37 -14.52
N SER A 422 -21.77 -3.74 -15.51
CA SER A 422 -23.04 -2.98 -15.33
C SER A 422 -24.19 -3.85 -14.81
N SER A 423 -24.29 -5.09 -15.31
CA SER A 423 -25.34 -6.03 -14.90
C SER A 423 -25.20 -6.45 -13.44
N LEU A 424 -23.98 -6.76 -13.00
CA LEU A 424 -23.69 -7.10 -11.61
C LEU A 424 -23.96 -5.90 -10.70
N ALA A 425 -23.53 -4.69 -11.08
CA ALA A 425 -23.82 -3.48 -10.33
C ALA A 425 -25.33 -3.24 -10.17
N ALA A 426 -26.11 -3.41 -11.24
CA ALA A 426 -27.56 -3.32 -11.18
C ALA A 426 -28.17 -4.38 -10.25
N ALA A 427 -27.73 -5.64 -10.35
CA ALA A 427 -28.20 -6.73 -9.51
C ALA A 427 -27.91 -6.49 -8.02
N ILE A 428 -26.73 -5.96 -7.68
CA ILE A 428 -26.36 -5.61 -6.30
C ILE A 428 -27.30 -4.53 -5.76
N VAL A 429 -27.53 -3.44 -6.51
CA VAL A 429 -28.44 -2.37 -6.07
C VAL A 429 -29.85 -2.90 -5.88
N VAL A 430 -30.37 -3.66 -6.84
CA VAL A 430 -31.72 -4.26 -6.76
C VAL A 430 -31.86 -5.21 -5.55
N ASN A 431 -30.81 -5.95 -5.20
CA ASN A 431 -30.83 -6.86 -4.05
C ASN A 431 -30.55 -6.16 -2.70
N SER A 432 -29.97 -4.96 -2.71
CA SER A 432 -29.74 -4.13 -1.52
C SER A 432 -31.02 -3.43 -1.03
N ILE A 433 -32.02 -3.31 -1.90
CA ILE A 433 -33.31 -2.69 -1.58
C ILE A 433 -34.11 -3.65 -0.68
N PRO A 434 -34.70 -3.17 0.43
CA PRO A 434 -35.51 -3.99 1.32
C PRO A 434 -36.64 -4.72 0.58
N LYS A 435 -36.93 -5.97 0.98
CA LYS A 435 -37.93 -6.80 0.30
C LYS A 435 -39.35 -6.24 0.43
N GLU A 436 -39.63 -5.43 1.45
CA GLU A 436 -40.93 -4.80 1.67
C GLU A 436 -41.14 -3.51 0.87
N THR A 437 -40.13 -3.05 0.11
CA THR A 437 -40.23 -1.81 -0.66
C THR A 437 -41.22 -1.97 -1.82
N THR A 438 -42.32 -1.22 -1.78
CA THR A 438 -43.36 -1.22 -2.81
C THR A 438 -43.24 -0.08 -3.82
N GLN A 439 -42.56 1.01 -3.45
CA GLN A 439 -42.39 2.21 -4.27
C GLN A 439 -40.97 2.75 -4.15
N VAL A 440 -40.43 3.20 -5.27
CA VAL A 440 -39.11 3.79 -5.38
C VAL A 440 -39.15 5.00 -6.30
N LEU A 441 -38.61 6.13 -5.86
CA LEU A 441 -38.39 7.29 -6.72
C LEU A 441 -37.01 7.22 -7.38
N PHE A 442 -36.97 7.13 -8.69
CA PHE A 442 -35.78 7.20 -9.53
C PHE A 442 -35.51 8.66 -9.92
N THR A 443 -34.35 9.20 -9.53
CA THR A 443 -33.97 10.60 -9.72
C THR A 443 -32.64 10.74 -10.46
N GLY A 444 -32.45 11.73 -11.33
CA GLY A 444 -31.18 11.94 -12.06
C GLY A 444 -31.22 11.50 -13.53
N LYS A 445 -30.06 11.43 -14.20
CA LYS A 445 -29.97 11.03 -15.62
C LYS A 445 -30.06 9.51 -15.77
N LEU A 446 -30.79 9.06 -16.79
CA LEU A 446 -30.94 7.63 -17.09
C LEU A 446 -29.65 7.06 -17.70
N SER A 447 -28.88 6.34 -16.88
CA SER A 447 -27.71 5.56 -17.29
C SER A 447 -28.08 4.11 -17.67
N LYS A 448 -27.16 3.36 -18.29
CA LYS A 448 -27.35 1.91 -18.58
C LYS A 448 -27.71 1.13 -17.31
N VAL A 449 -26.94 1.34 -16.24
CA VAL A 449 -27.15 0.69 -14.94
C VAL A 449 -28.48 1.12 -14.34
N GLY A 450 -28.77 2.43 -14.36
CA GLY A 450 -30.03 2.98 -13.88
C GLY A 450 -31.26 2.41 -14.61
N HIS A 451 -31.15 2.24 -15.93
CA HIS A 451 -32.17 1.59 -16.76
C HIS A 451 -32.39 0.14 -16.36
N ALA A 452 -31.32 -0.65 -16.22
CA ALA A 452 -31.40 -2.04 -15.78
C ALA A 452 -32.01 -2.18 -14.37
N ILE A 453 -31.67 -1.29 -13.44
CA ILE A 453 -32.26 -1.25 -12.10
C ILE A 453 -33.75 -0.96 -12.17
N ALA A 454 -34.15 0.07 -12.91
CA ALA A 454 -35.56 0.46 -13.03
C ALA A 454 -36.40 -0.67 -13.64
N LEU A 455 -35.91 -1.32 -14.72
CA LEU A 455 -36.57 -2.48 -15.31
C LEU A 455 -36.68 -3.65 -14.33
N ALA A 456 -35.58 -4.02 -13.65
CA ALA A 456 -35.57 -5.12 -12.71
C ALA A 456 -36.52 -4.90 -11.52
N LEU A 457 -36.66 -3.66 -11.04
CA LEU A 457 -37.62 -3.29 -10.00
C LEU A 457 -39.07 -3.39 -10.50
N CYS A 458 -39.37 -2.87 -11.70
CA CYS A 458 -40.69 -3.00 -12.32
C CYS A 458 -41.08 -4.48 -12.51
N LEU A 459 -40.15 -5.34 -12.92
CA LEU A 459 -40.36 -6.78 -13.07
C LEU A 459 -40.62 -7.49 -11.74
N LYS A 460 -40.02 -7.01 -10.64
CA LYS A 460 -40.29 -7.50 -9.28
C LYS A 460 -41.60 -6.98 -8.66
N GLY A 461 -42.36 -6.16 -9.40
CA GLY A 461 -43.62 -5.58 -8.90
C GLY A 461 -43.44 -4.33 -8.05
N VAL A 462 -42.23 -3.75 -8.01
CA VAL A 462 -41.97 -2.47 -7.32
C VAL A 462 -42.35 -1.33 -8.24
N GLN A 463 -43.12 -0.37 -7.74
CA GLN A 463 -43.50 0.80 -8.52
C GLN A 463 -42.34 1.81 -8.58
N VAL A 464 -41.80 2.02 -9.77
CA VAL A 464 -40.72 2.97 -10.05
C VAL A 464 -41.33 4.29 -10.52
N ALA A 465 -41.13 5.35 -9.74
CA ALA A 465 -41.58 6.69 -10.06
C ALA A 465 -40.39 7.54 -10.56
N THR A 466 -40.59 8.46 -11.50
CA THR A 466 -39.57 9.45 -11.92
C THR A 466 -40.21 10.83 -12.08
N LEU A 467 -39.46 11.88 -11.78
CA LEU A 467 -39.87 13.28 -11.99
C LEU A 467 -39.46 13.81 -13.37
N ASN A 468 -38.60 13.08 -14.09
CA ASN A 468 -38.10 13.49 -15.39
C ASN A 468 -38.89 12.78 -16.51
N GLU A 469 -39.61 13.57 -17.31
CA GLU A 469 -40.45 13.08 -18.42
C GLU A 469 -39.65 12.34 -19.49
N ASP A 470 -38.43 12.79 -19.82
CA ASP A 470 -37.57 12.10 -20.79
C ASP A 470 -37.17 10.72 -20.29
N VAL A 471 -36.87 10.60 -18.99
CA VAL A 471 -36.52 9.34 -18.35
C VAL A 471 -37.74 8.40 -18.34
N TYR A 472 -38.92 8.94 -18.01
CA TYR A 472 -40.17 8.19 -18.03
C TYR A 472 -40.47 7.63 -19.42
N ASN A 473 -40.41 8.47 -20.45
CA ASN A 473 -40.68 8.07 -21.83
C ASN A 473 -39.69 6.99 -22.31
N LYS A 474 -38.40 7.14 -21.99
CA LYS A 474 -37.37 6.13 -22.33
C LYS A 474 -37.60 4.79 -21.63
N LEU A 475 -37.96 4.79 -20.34
CA LEU A 475 -38.27 3.57 -19.61
C LEU A 475 -39.54 2.90 -20.12
N LYS A 476 -40.57 3.70 -20.43
CA LYS A 476 -41.85 3.23 -20.97
C LYS A 476 -41.68 2.52 -22.32
N LEU A 477 -40.78 2.99 -23.18
CA LEU A 477 -40.49 2.35 -24.46
C LEU A 477 -39.84 0.97 -24.32
N SER A 478 -39.15 0.70 -23.22
CA SER A 478 -38.44 -0.56 -22.98
C SER A 478 -39.24 -1.59 -22.16
N LEU A 479 -40.40 -1.20 -21.63
CA LEU A 479 -41.28 -2.07 -20.85
C LEU A 479 -42.42 -2.57 -21.74
N ASP A 480 -42.59 -3.90 -21.83
CA ASP A 480 -43.78 -4.50 -22.43
C ASP A 480 -45.06 -4.06 -21.69
N SER A 481 -46.19 -4.05 -22.40
CA SER A 481 -47.50 -3.59 -21.91
C SER A 481 -47.95 -4.27 -20.59
N LYS A 482 -47.38 -5.42 -20.25
CA LYS A 482 -47.62 -6.17 -19.01
C LYS A 482 -46.96 -5.57 -17.76
N PHE A 483 -45.87 -4.83 -17.90
CA PHE A 483 -45.08 -4.26 -16.78
C PHE A 483 -45.15 -2.73 -16.71
N GLY A 484 -45.74 -2.08 -17.73
CA GLY A 484 -45.93 -0.63 -17.79
C GLY A 484 -46.73 -0.05 -16.61
N ASN A 485 -47.55 -0.85 -15.91
CA ASN A 485 -48.33 -0.41 -14.74
C ASN A 485 -47.47 -0.09 -13.51
N ASN A 486 -46.22 -0.57 -13.46
CA ASN A 486 -45.30 -0.33 -12.35
C ASN A 486 -44.40 0.89 -12.58
N LEU A 487 -44.58 1.64 -13.68
CA LEU A 487 -43.85 2.88 -13.95
C LEU A 487 -44.78 4.08 -13.77
N LEU A 488 -44.36 5.10 -13.01
CA LEU A 488 -45.16 6.29 -12.72
C LEU A 488 -44.39 7.58 -12.98
N LEU A 489 -45.04 8.58 -13.60
CA LEU A 489 -44.53 9.94 -13.62
C LEU A 489 -44.96 10.61 -12.30
N ALA A 490 -44.01 10.81 -11.40
CA ALA A 490 -44.28 11.47 -10.12
C ALA A 490 -44.52 12.97 -10.35
N GLN A 491 -45.42 13.55 -9.56
CA GLN A 491 -45.61 15.00 -9.50
C GLN A 491 -44.85 15.63 -8.32
N ASN A 492 -44.60 14.86 -7.24
CA ASN A 492 -43.93 15.28 -6.00
C ASN A 492 -43.01 14.17 -5.43
N TYR A 493 -42.18 14.49 -4.43
CA TYR A 493 -41.22 13.60 -3.74
C TYR A 493 -41.83 12.75 -2.61
N ASP A 494 -43.07 12.28 -2.74
CA ASP A 494 -43.80 11.63 -1.63
C ASP A 494 -43.40 10.16 -1.38
N GLN A 495 -42.49 9.60 -2.17
CA GLN A 495 -42.08 8.19 -2.07
C GLN A 495 -41.12 7.97 -0.89
N LYS A 496 -41.33 6.87 -0.15
CA LYS A 496 -40.55 6.53 1.05
C LYS A 496 -39.08 6.18 0.76
N HIS A 497 -38.75 5.76 -0.47
CA HIS A 497 -37.40 5.38 -0.87
C HIS A 497 -37.00 6.12 -2.14
N ILE A 498 -35.83 6.77 -2.11
CA ILE A 498 -35.31 7.59 -3.21
C ILE A 498 -34.01 6.93 -3.72
N LEU A 499 -34.01 6.51 -4.99
CA LEU A 499 -32.81 6.11 -5.71
C LEU A 499 -32.30 7.29 -6.56
N HIS A 500 -31.03 7.64 -6.35
CA HIS A 500 -30.32 8.59 -7.21
C HIS A 500 -29.56 7.83 -8.31
N ALA A 501 -29.88 8.15 -9.56
CA ALA A 501 -29.37 7.56 -10.80
C ALA A 501 -28.11 8.22 -11.34
N ASP A 502 -27.65 9.33 -10.74
CA ASP A 502 -26.31 9.89 -10.96
C ASP A 502 -25.27 8.95 -10.31
N MET A 503 -25.11 7.80 -10.93
CA MET A 503 -24.09 6.79 -10.63
C MET A 503 -22.89 6.91 -11.58
N VAL A 504 -22.74 8.07 -12.24
CA VAL A 504 -21.61 8.40 -13.11
C VAL A 504 -20.73 9.43 -12.41
N GLY A 505 -19.58 8.95 -11.97
CA GLY A 505 -18.41 9.61 -11.39
C GLY A 505 -18.29 11.14 -11.42
N GLY A 506 -17.85 11.66 -10.27
CA GLY A 506 -17.05 12.88 -10.20
C GLY A 506 -17.78 14.16 -9.82
N GLY A 507 -19.12 14.15 -9.73
CA GLY A 507 -19.85 15.21 -9.07
C GLY A 507 -19.89 14.93 -7.57
N GLY A 508 -19.18 15.72 -6.76
CA GLY A 508 -19.45 15.75 -5.33
C GLY A 508 -20.95 15.97 -5.13
N ILE A 509 -21.56 15.21 -4.23
CA ILE A 509 -22.88 15.56 -3.71
C ILE A 509 -22.73 16.99 -3.18
N GLU A 510 -23.32 17.98 -3.86
CA GLU A 510 -23.45 19.30 -3.26
C GLU A 510 -24.24 19.10 -1.95
N PRO A 511 -23.68 19.43 -0.78
CA PRO A 511 -24.36 19.22 0.50
C PRO A 511 -25.66 20.03 0.65
N ASN A 512 -25.96 20.91 -0.30
CA ASN A 512 -27.03 21.90 -0.23
C ASN A 512 -28.37 21.47 -0.84
N ARG A 513 -28.52 20.23 -1.31
CA ARG A 513 -29.87 19.67 -1.58
C ARG A 513 -30.27 18.70 -0.48
N THR A 514 -30.44 19.25 0.71
CA THR A 514 -31.13 18.60 1.83
C THR A 514 -32.58 18.37 1.43
N ILE A 515 -32.90 17.20 0.89
CA ILE A 515 -34.30 16.75 0.77
C ILE A 515 -34.80 16.51 2.20
N GLN A 516 -35.58 17.45 2.73
CA GLN A 516 -36.35 17.26 3.95
C GLN A 516 -37.41 16.18 3.70
N GLY A 517 -37.03 14.91 3.90
CA GLY A 517 -37.92 13.74 3.84
C GLY A 517 -37.89 12.96 5.16
N LYS A 518 -39.06 12.56 5.65
CA LYS A 518 -39.25 11.81 6.91
C LYS A 518 -38.49 10.46 6.86
N LYS A 519 -37.73 10.17 7.93
CA LYS A 519 -37.07 8.88 8.27
C LYS A 519 -37.34 7.72 7.29
N GLY A 520 -36.37 7.46 6.40
CA GLY A 520 -36.44 6.37 5.41
C GLY A 520 -35.40 6.40 4.29
N ASN A 521 -34.56 7.44 4.22
CA ASN A 521 -33.56 7.62 3.15
C ASN A 521 -32.53 6.48 3.12
N ILE A 522 -32.73 5.52 2.23
CA ILE A 522 -31.64 4.68 1.73
C ILE A 522 -31.11 5.45 0.52
N ILE A 523 -29.95 6.07 0.67
CA ILE A 523 -29.14 6.47 -0.48
C ILE A 523 -28.23 5.26 -0.71
N PRO A 524 -28.54 4.34 -1.64
CA PRO A 524 -27.55 3.39 -2.06
C PRO A 524 -26.54 4.16 -2.90
N SER A 525 -25.58 4.78 -2.23
CA SER A 525 -24.23 4.75 -2.77
C SER A 525 -23.89 3.27 -2.93
N ILE A 526 -23.27 2.88 -4.05
CA ILE A 526 -22.83 1.50 -4.33
C ILE A 526 -21.91 0.93 -3.20
N PHE A 527 -21.61 1.72 -2.14
CA PHE A 527 -20.78 1.37 -0.99
C PHE A 527 -21.47 1.46 0.38
N GLN A 528 -22.67 0.89 0.55
CA GLN A 528 -23.12 0.46 1.88
C GLN A 528 -23.20 -1.07 1.96
N ILE A 529 -22.16 -1.67 2.56
CA ILE A 529 -22.15 -3.08 2.98
C ILE A 529 -23.18 -3.25 4.14
N PRO A 530 -23.97 -4.34 4.20
CA PRO A 530 -25.03 -4.50 5.21
C PRO A 530 -24.47 -4.62 6.64
N THR A 531 -25.22 -4.13 7.62
CA THR A 531 -24.87 -4.27 9.05
C THR A 531 -25.14 -5.69 9.58
N LYS A 532 -24.07 -6.25 10.17
CA LYS A 532 -23.90 -7.32 11.18
C LYS A 532 -24.79 -8.57 11.27
N GLU A 533 -26.01 -8.66 10.75
CA GLU A 533 -26.90 -9.81 11.04
C GLU A 533 -27.35 -10.67 9.85
N SER A 534 -27.07 -10.28 8.60
CA SER A 534 -27.45 -11.07 7.41
C SER A 534 -26.27 -11.71 6.63
N ALA A 535 -25.03 -11.53 7.08
CA ALA A 535 -23.83 -11.98 6.36
C ALA A 535 -23.28 -13.33 6.85
N ARG A 536 -24.02 -14.43 6.63
CA ARG A 536 -23.49 -15.80 6.83
C ARG A 536 -23.14 -16.56 5.54
N GLY A 537 -23.09 -15.89 4.38
CA GLY A 537 -22.88 -16.61 3.10
C GLY A 537 -22.10 -15.90 1.97
N LEU A 538 -21.59 -14.68 2.15
CA LEU A 538 -20.85 -13.96 1.10
C LEU A 538 -19.61 -13.31 1.71
N LEU A 539 -18.46 -13.96 1.53
CA LEU A 539 -17.14 -13.52 1.97
C LEU A 539 -16.51 -12.63 0.89
N LEU A 540 -16.52 -11.31 1.12
CA LEU A 540 -15.64 -10.33 0.46
C LEU A 540 -14.63 -9.81 1.50
N PRO A 541 -13.38 -9.48 1.11
CA PRO A 541 -12.32 -9.15 2.06
C PRO A 541 -12.59 -7.80 2.74
N HIS A 542 -12.77 -7.84 4.06
CA HIS A 542 -13.01 -6.70 4.93
C HIS A 542 -11.75 -5.85 5.13
N TYR A 543 -11.52 -4.80 4.33
CA TYR A 543 -10.77 -3.64 4.81
C TYR A 543 -11.69 -2.85 5.78
N SER A 544 -11.24 -2.68 7.03
CA SER A 544 -11.89 -1.96 8.17
C SER A 544 -12.83 -2.77 9.10
N ARG A 545 -12.44 -2.82 10.39
CA ARG A 545 -13.25 -3.21 11.54
C ARG A 545 -13.95 -2.03 12.22
N HIS A 546 -13.79 -0.80 11.72
CA HIS A 546 -14.46 0.39 12.25
C HIS A 546 -14.59 1.45 11.16
N GLY A 547 -15.84 1.83 10.85
CA GLY A 547 -16.15 3.02 10.05
C GLY A 547 -16.24 2.77 8.55
N SER A 548 -17.41 3.12 8.02
CA SER A 548 -17.80 3.27 6.61
C SER A 548 -16.67 3.62 5.65
N SER A 549 -16.14 2.63 4.94
CA SER A 549 -15.26 2.81 3.79
C SER A 549 -16.10 3.20 2.55
N GLN A 550 -16.22 4.49 2.27
CA GLN A 550 -16.64 4.95 0.93
C GLN A 550 -15.39 5.08 0.07
N ILE A 551 -15.02 4.00 -0.61
CA ILE A 551 -14.19 4.07 -1.81
C ILE A 551 -15.17 4.15 -2.97
N SER A 552 -15.09 5.20 -3.77
CA SER A 552 -15.83 5.31 -5.04
C SER A 552 -15.24 4.31 -6.03
N TRP A 553 -15.69 3.05 -6.02
CA TRP A 553 -15.34 2.12 -7.09
C TRP A 553 -16.21 2.44 -8.30
N GLN A 554 -15.59 3.01 -9.32
CA GLN A 554 -16.20 3.06 -10.65
C GLN A 554 -15.78 1.83 -11.44
N LEU A 555 -16.81 1.18 -11.99
CA LEU A 555 -16.85 0.10 -12.98
C LEU A 555 -15.58 -0.07 -13.83
N ALA A 556 -14.97 -1.26 -13.75
CA ALA A 556 -15.06 -2.27 -14.82
C ALA A 556 -14.50 -3.61 -14.31
N LEU A 557 -15.36 -4.45 -13.71
CA LEU A 557 -15.05 -5.89 -13.71
C LEU A 557 -14.92 -6.29 -15.18
N LEU A 558 -13.71 -6.55 -15.67
CA LEU A 558 -13.51 -7.16 -16.99
C LEU A 558 -13.69 -8.65 -16.87
#